data_AF-A0A7L5Z6F1-F1
#
_entry.id   AF-A0A7L5Z6F1-F1
#
_cell.length_a   1.000
_cell.length_b   1.000
_cell.length_c   1.000
_cell.angle_alpha   90.00
_cell.angle_beta   90.00
_cell.angle_gamma   90.00
#
_symmetry.space_group_name_H-M   'P 1'
#
loop_
_entity.id
_entity.type
_entity.pdbx_description
1 polymer ?
#
loop_
_entity_poly.entity_id
_entity_poly.type
_entity_poly.pdbx_seq_one_letter_code
_entity_poly.pdbx_strand_id
1 'polypeptide(L)'
;MRGFSKVMQFSGRDTGSQFWPYAAIVILLVFIATGGLMSVMTNAIFQDMAAFAAEHPEAATVQSSPGHYSIQVDASHPEAPAPDFGLFLKGFPALALIAVLFLAVAVSRRLHDRNLRAYWGLMPVPFLAFSMIGFPRMMSEMMTGGDPNMTMFFALFFNNVIYVALLAVLIVLLVGASTVGPNRFGSLDS
;
A
#
# COMPACT_ATOMS: atom_id res chain seq x y z
N MET A 1 -1.06 17.48 24.38
CA MET A 1 -1.61 16.98 23.10
C MET A 1 -0.98 17.79 21.97
N ARG A 2 -0.41 17.14 20.94
CA ARG A 2 0.32 17.84 19.86
C ARG A 2 -0.66 18.61 18.97
N GLY A 3 -0.37 19.88 18.69
CA GLY A 3 -1.12 20.66 17.70
C GLY A 3 -0.86 20.19 16.27
N PHE A 4 -1.88 20.30 15.41
CA PHE A 4 -1.83 19.87 14.01
C PHE A 4 -0.72 20.53 13.17
N SER A 5 -0.16 21.67 13.61
CA SER A 5 0.92 22.36 12.88
C SER A 5 2.24 21.57 12.83
N LYS A 6 2.46 20.64 13.77
CA LYS A 6 3.68 19.81 13.80
C LYS A 6 3.53 18.50 13.01
N VAL A 7 2.45 18.23 12.27
CA VAL A 7 2.25 16.91 11.62
C VAL A 7 3.21 16.66 10.45
N MET A 8 3.63 17.71 9.72
CA MET A 8 4.53 17.60 8.56
C MET A 8 6.00 17.99 8.86
N GLN A 9 6.33 18.29 10.11
CA GLN A 9 7.66 18.79 10.46
C GLN A 9 8.63 17.62 10.71
N PHE A 10 9.60 17.40 9.82
CA PHE A 10 10.57 16.29 9.97
C PHE A 10 11.55 16.44 11.15
N SER A 11 11.65 17.63 11.75
CA SER A 11 12.47 17.88 12.95
C SER A 11 11.76 17.43 14.24
N GLY A 12 12.56 17.20 15.28
CA GLY A 12 12.10 16.77 16.60
C GLY A 12 12.29 15.28 16.85
N ARG A 13 11.82 14.82 18.02
CA ARG A 13 12.01 13.47 18.56
C ARG A 13 10.68 12.87 19.01
N ASP A 14 10.48 11.60 18.68
CA ASP A 14 9.32 10.81 19.12
C ASP A 14 9.79 9.59 19.92
N THR A 15 9.28 9.44 21.13
CA THR A 15 9.51 8.23 21.94
C THR A 15 8.82 7.03 21.30
N GLY A 16 9.25 5.83 21.63
CA GLY A 16 8.58 4.59 21.18
C GLY A 16 7.10 4.56 21.57
N SER A 17 6.75 5.06 22.76
CA SER A 17 5.37 5.12 23.25
C SER A 17 4.47 6.08 22.46
N GLN A 18 5.04 7.08 21.78
CA GLN A 18 4.30 7.99 20.90
C GLN A 18 4.25 7.48 19.46
N PHE A 19 5.38 6.91 19.00
CA PHE A 19 5.55 6.43 17.64
C PHE A 19 4.61 5.25 17.31
N TRP A 20 4.57 4.21 18.15
CA TRP A 20 3.82 2.98 17.83
C TRP A 20 2.31 3.19 17.71
N PRO A 21 1.63 3.91 18.63
CA PRO A 21 0.20 4.20 18.47
C PRO A 21 -0.09 5.03 17.21
N TYR A 22 0.76 6.02 16.91
CA TYR A 22 0.59 6.84 15.71
C TYR A 22 0.76 6.00 14.43
N ALA A 23 1.82 5.20 14.34
CA ALA A 23 2.07 4.32 13.20
C ALA A 23 0.92 3.31 13.02
N ALA A 24 0.42 2.73 14.12
CA ALA A 24 -0.73 1.82 14.09
C ALA A 24 -2.00 2.50 13.56
N ILE A 25 -2.28 3.74 13.99
CA ILE A 25 -3.43 4.52 13.47
C ILE A 25 -3.27 4.78 11.98
N VAL A 26 -2.10 5.23 11.52
CA VAL A 26 -1.86 5.49 10.09
C VAL A 26 -2.06 4.21 9.27
N ILE A 27 -1.50 3.08 9.74
CA ILE A 27 -1.67 1.78 9.09
C ILE A 27 -3.15 1.37 9.06
N LEU A 28 -3.86 1.48 10.17
CA LEU A 28 -5.29 1.16 10.27
C LEU A 28 -6.13 2.00 9.30
N LEU A 29 -5.86 3.31 9.21
CA LEU A 29 -6.55 4.20 8.27
C LEU A 29 -6.29 3.79 6.81
N VAL A 30 -5.08 3.37 6.47
CA VAL A 30 -4.75 2.85 5.13
C VAL A 30 -5.53 1.58 4.84
N PHE A 31 -5.62 0.64 5.79
CA PHE A 31 -6.42 -0.56 5.62
C PHE A 31 -7.91 -0.25 5.42
N ILE A 32 -8.47 0.65 6.24
CA ILE A 32 -9.87 1.08 6.11
C ILE A 32 -10.11 1.75 4.75
N ALA A 33 -9.24 2.68 4.34
CA ALA A 33 -9.37 3.39 3.08
C ALA A 33 -9.24 2.45 1.87
N THR A 34 -8.28 1.51 1.92
CA THR A 34 -8.10 0.52 0.86
C THR A 34 -9.28 -0.46 0.80
N GLY A 35 -9.77 -0.93 1.96
CA GLY A 35 -10.97 -1.75 2.03
C GLY A 35 -12.21 -1.04 1.50
N GLY A 36 -12.35 0.26 1.79
CA GLY A 36 -13.39 1.11 1.21
C GLY A 36 -13.29 1.21 -0.31
N LEU A 37 -12.10 1.48 -0.86
CA LEU A 37 -11.87 1.51 -2.32
C LEU A 37 -12.22 0.17 -2.98
N MET A 38 -11.79 -0.94 -2.38
CA MET A 38 -12.10 -2.29 -2.89
C MET A 38 -13.60 -2.60 -2.80
N SER A 39 -14.26 -2.19 -1.73
CA SER A 39 -15.71 -2.37 -1.58
C SER A 39 -16.49 -1.59 -2.64
N VAL A 40 -16.14 -0.32 -2.88
CA VAL A 40 -16.77 0.49 -3.93
C VAL A 40 -16.57 -0.15 -5.31
N MET A 41 -15.34 -0.57 -5.63
CA MET A 41 -15.02 -1.24 -6.89
C MET A 41 -15.80 -2.54 -7.07
N THR A 42 -15.85 -3.39 -6.03
CA THR A 42 -16.57 -4.67 -6.08
C THR A 42 -18.07 -4.45 -6.29
N ASN A 43 -18.66 -3.47 -5.61
CA ASN A 43 -20.07 -3.12 -5.79
C ASN A 43 -20.37 -2.61 -7.20
N ALA A 44 -19.49 -1.79 -7.78
CA ALA A 44 -19.64 -1.31 -9.15
C ALA A 44 -19.60 -2.48 -10.16
N ILE A 45 -18.60 -3.36 -10.07
CA ILE A 45 -18.49 -4.54 -10.92
C ILE A 45 -19.73 -5.43 -10.80
N PHE A 46 -20.23 -5.64 -9.59
CA PHE A 46 -21.39 -6.48 -9.35
C PHE A 46 -22.67 -5.87 -9.94
N GLN A 47 -22.84 -4.55 -9.85
CA GLN A 47 -23.95 -3.83 -10.48
C GLN A 47 -23.90 -3.92 -12.00
N ASP A 48 -22.72 -3.71 -12.59
CA ASP A 48 -22.51 -3.77 -14.03
C ASP A 48 -22.78 -5.19 -14.57
N MET A 49 -22.29 -6.22 -13.88
CA MET A 49 -22.55 -7.62 -14.26
C MET A 49 -24.02 -8.02 -14.07
N ALA A 50 -24.69 -7.53 -13.03
CA ALA A 50 -26.12 -7.80 -12.81
C ALA A 50 -26.99 -7.12 -13.88
N ALA A 51 -26.66 -5.89 -14.27
CA ALA A 51 -27.32 -5.19 -15.37
C ALA A 51 -27.12 -5.93 -16.70
N PHE A 52 -25.87 -6.31 -17.01
CA PHE A 52 -25.55 -7.05 -18.23
C PHE A 52 -26.27 -8.41 -18.30
N ALA A 53 -26.33 -9.16 -17.19
CA ALA A 53 -27.05 -10.43 -17.14
C ALA A 53 -28.57 -10.28 -17.31
N ALA A 54 -29.14 -9.14 -16.93
CA ALA A 54 -30.55 -8.84 -17.15
C ALA A 54 -30.85 -8.46 -18.61
N GLU A 55 -29.91 -7.80 -19.28
CA GLU A 55 -30.02 -7.38 -20.68
C GLU A 55 -29.67 -8.49 -21.68
N HIS A 56 -28.76 -9.40 -21.31
CA HIS A 56 -28.28 -10.53 -22.12
C HIS A 56 -28.41 -11.87 -21.39
N PRO A 57 -29.64 -12.36 -21.16
CA PRO A 57 -29.88 -13.63 -20.46
C PRO A 57 -29.28 -14.85 -21.18
N GLU A 58 -28.97 -14.75 -22.48
CA GLU A 58 -28.29 -15.76 -23.29
C GLU A 58 -26.77 -15.83 -23.08
N ALA A 59 -26.14 -14.75 -22.59
CA ALA A 59 -24.69 -14.62 -22.38
C ALA A 59 -24.29 -14.75 -20.90
N ALA A 60 -25.25 -14.93 -20.00
CA ALA A 60 -25.04 -15.02 -18.56
C ALA A 60 -25.69 -16.27 -17.96
N THR A 61 -24.89 -17.10 -17.29
CA THR A 61 -25.41 -18.20 -16.47
C THR A 61 -25.57 -17.70 -15.04
N VAL A 62 -26.81 -17.46 -14.61
CA VAL A 62 -27.14 -17.05 -13.25
C VAL A 62 -27.43 -18.30 -12.40
N GLN A 63 -26.51 -18.66 -11.51
CA GLN A 63 -26.74 -19.70 -10.52
C GLN A 63 -27.16 -19.07 -9.18
N SER A 64 -28.41 -19.31 -8.81
CA SER A 64 -28.98 -18.96 -7.50
C SER A 64 -29.11 -20.24 -6.67
N SER A 65 -28.38 -20.31 -5.55
CA SER A 65 -28.53 -21.33 -4.51
C SER A 65 -28.93 -20.68 -3.19
N PRO A 66 -29.58 -21.40 -2.25
CA PRO A 66 -29.97 -20.86 -0.95
C PRO A 66 -28.74 -20.40 -0.15
N GLY A 67 -28.36 -19.13 -0.27
CA GLY A 67 -27.17 -18.53 0.35
C GLY A 67 -26.07 -18.05 -0.62
N HIS A 68 -26.14 -18.38 -1.91
CA HIS A 68 -25.14 -17.97 -2.91
C HIS A 68 -25.80 -17.48 -4.20
N TYR A 69 -25.51 -16.23 -4.57
CA TYR A 69 -25.85 -15.66 -5.88
C TYR A 69 -24.55 -15.48 -6.67
N SER A 70 -24.37 -16.29 -7.71
CA SER A 70 -23.20 -16.23 -8.59
C SER A 70 -23.66 -15.95 -10.01
N ILE A 71 -23.20 -14.84 -10.57
CA ILE A 71 -23.37 -14.49 -11.98
C ILE A 71 -22.08 -14.89 -12.69
N GLN A 72 -22.15 -15.85 -13.61
CA GLN A 72 -21.07 -16.16 -14.54
C GLN A 72 -21.42 -15.56 -15.90
N VAL A 73 -20.71 -14.51 -16.28
CA VAL A 73 -20.79 -13.91 -17.61
C VAL A 73 -19.74 -14.55 -18.49
N ASP A 74 -20.11 -14.93 -19.72
CA ASP A 74 -19.12 -15.43 -20.69
C ASP A 74 -18.19 -14.27 -21.10
N ALA A 75 -16.95 -14.31 -20.61
CA ALA A 75 -15.93 -13.30 -20.86
C ALA A 75 -15.53 -13.18 -22.35
N SER A 76 -15.99 -14.10 -23.22
CA SER A 76 -15.78 -14.03 -24.67
C SER A 76 -16.83 -13.18 -25.41
N HIS A 77 -17.87 -12.70 -24.72
CA HIS A 77 -18.90 -11.85 -25.31
C HIS A 77 -18.35 -10.44 -25.60
N PRO A 78 -18.53 -9.85 -26.79
CA PRO A 78 -17.94 -8.56 -27.18
C PRO A 78 -18.32 -7.38 -26.27
N GLU A 79 -19.47 -7.49 -25.61
CA GLU A 79 -20.06 -6.46 -24.74
C GLU A 79 -19.91 -6.78 -23.25
N ALA A 80 -19.16 -7.83 -22.89
CA ALA A 80 -18.95 -8.19 -21.50
C ALA A 80 -18.34 -7.00 -20.71
N PRO A 81 -18.91 -6.62 -19.56
CA PRO A 81 -18.42 -5.47 -18.80
C PRO A 81 -17.00 -5.71 -18.32
N ALA A 82 -16.07 -4.88 -18.82
CA ALA A 82 -14.70 -4.85 -18.34
C ALA A 82 -14.64 -4.06 -17.03
N PRO A 83 -14.01 -4.59 -15.96
CA PRO A 83 -13.88 -3.85 -14.71
C PRO A 83 -13.14 -2.52 -14.92
N ASP A 84 -13.75 -1.40 -14.54
CA ASP A 84 -13.08 -0.10 -14.53
C ASP A 84 -12.14 0.01 -13.32
N PHE A 85 -10.87 -0.31 -13.55
CA PHE A 85 -9.82 -0.15 -12.55
C PHE A 85 -9.35 1.30 -12.39
N GLY A 86 -9.91 2.27 -13.11
CA GLY A 86 -9.47 3.66 -13.11
C GLY A 86 -9.47 4.32 -11.73
N LEU A 87 -10.50 4.06 -10.91
CA LEU A 87 -10.57 4.56 -9.53
C LEU A 87 -9.48 3.93 -8.66
N PHE A 88 -9.24 2.63 -8.79
CA PHE A 88 -8.21 1.91 -8.04
C PHE A 88 -6.80 2.36 -8.45
N LEU A 89 -6.54 2.43 -9.75
CA LEU A 89 -5.26 2.82 -10.34
C LEU A 89 -4.86 4.27 -10.02
N LYS A 90 -5.82 5.18 -9.83
CA LYS A 90 -5.56 6.58 -9.44
C LYS A 90 -5.59 6.78 -7.93
N GLY A 91 -6.55 6.17 -7.24
CA GLY A 91 -6.78 6.34 -5.81
C GLY A 91 -5.72 5.64 -4.95
N PHE A 92 -5.30 4.44 -5.33
CA PHE A 92 -4.34 3.67 -4.55
C PHE A 92 -2.95 4.33 -4.47
N PRO A 93 -2.34 4.83 -5.57
CA PRO A 93 -1.07 5.55 -5.48
C PRO A 93 -1.16 6.83 -4.65
N ALA A 94 -2.27 7.57 -4.73
CA ALA A 94 -2.48 8.78 -3.95
C ALA A 94 -2.56 8.45 -2.44
N LEU A 95 -3.33 7.43 -2.07
CA LEU A 95 -3.42 6.95 -0.69
C LEU A 95 -2.06 6.45 -0.18
N ALA A 96 -1.35 5.66 -0.98
CA ALA A 96 -0.03 5.16 -0.66
C ALA A 96 0.97 6.30 -0.43
N LEU A 97 0.95 7.34 -1.29
CA LEU A 97 1.81 8.52 -1.14
C LEU A 97 1.52 9.25 0.17
N ILE A 98 0.24 9.47 0.51
CA ILE A 98 -0.15 10.08 1.78
C ILE A 98 0.35 9.24 2.95
N ALA A 99 0.12 7.93 2.94
CA ALA A 99 0.59 7.02 3.98
C ALA A 99 2.10 7.09 4.16
N VAL A 100 2.85 7.07 3.06
CA VAL A 100 4.31 7.17 3.06
C VAL A 100 4.76 8.50 3.65
N LEU A 101 4.11 9.63 3.34
CA LEU A 101 4.47 10.93 3.92
C LEU A 101 4.27 10.96 5.45
N PHE A 102 3.14 10.46 5.93
CA PHE A 102 2.84 10.41 7.37
C PHE A 102 3.82 9.48 8.11
N LEU A 103 4.09 8.30 7.55
CA LEU A 103 5.06 7.37 8.11
C LEU A 103 6.49 7.91 8.02
N ALA A 104 6.87 8.59 6.94
CA ALA A 104 8.21 9.16 6.78
C ALA A 104 8.52 10.21 7.85
N VAL A 105 7.56 11.07 8.20
CA VAL A 105 7.72 12.03 9.30
C VAL A 105 7.90 11.32 10.63
N ALA A 106 7.04 10.34 10.94
CA ALA A 106 7.10 9.58 12.19
C ALA A 106 8.39 8.77 12.33
N VAL A 107 8.81 8.08 11.26
CA VAL A 107 10.06 7.31 11.19
C VAL A 107 11.26 8.23 11.38
N SER A 108 11.28 9.40 10.73
CA SER A 108 12.37 10.36 10.87
C SER A 108 12.56 10.80 12.32
N ARG A 109 11.46 11.18 13.00
CA ARG A 109 11.49 11.59 14.41
C ARG A 109 11.87 10.47 15.35
N ARG A 110 11.44 9.24 15.06
CA ARG A 110 11.81 8.07 15.87
C ARG A 110 13.28 7.71 15.73
N LEU A 111 13.83 7.81 14.52
CA LEU A 111 15.27 7.67 14.28
C LEU A 111 16.06 8.79 14.97
N HIS A 112 15.58 10.03 14.89
CA HIS A 112 16.17 11.16 15.61
C HIS A 112 16.20 10.94 17.11
N ASP A 113 15.14 10.36 17.69
CA ASP A 113 15.09 10.04 19.12
C ASP A 113 16.20 9.06 19.56
N ARG A 114 16.65 8.21 18.64
CA ARG A 114 17.77 7.29 18.83
C ARG A 114 19.13 7.87 18.43
N ASN A 115 19.21 9.17 18.15
CA ASN A 115 20.41 9.84 17.64
C ASN A 115 20.87 9.30 16.27
N LEU A 116 19.96 8.68 15.50
CA LEU A 116 20.17 8.22 14.13
C LEU A 116 19.65 9.26 13.13
N ARG A 117 20.27 9.33 11.95
CA ARG A 117 19.83 10.23 10.87
C ARG A 117 18.65 9.63 10.11
N ALA A 118 17.74 10.48 9.61
CA ALA A 118 16.55 10.05 8.87
C ALA A 118 16.84 9.23 7.60
N TYR A 119 18.04 9.33 7.00
CA TYR A 119 18.39 8.55 5.80
C TYR A 119 18.34 7.03 6.03
N TRP A 120 18.45 6.54 7.27
CA TRP A 120 18.30 5.11 7.56
C TRP A 120 16.89 4.61 7.24
N GLY A 121 15.88 5.50 7.32
CA GLY A 121 14.51 5.19 6.90
C GLY A 121 14.33 5.12 5.38
N LEU A 122 15.28 5.64 4.59
CA LEU A 122 15.22 5.63 3.13
C LEU A 122 15.79 4.35 2.51
N MET A 123 16.51 3.51 3.28
CA MET A 123 17.11 2.27 2.76
C MET A 123 16.13 1.37 1.96
N PRO A 124 14.88 1.13 2.40
CA PRO A 124 13.95 0.30 1.63
C PRO A 124 13.34 1.01 0.40
N VAL A 125 13.45 2.34 0.28
CA VAL A 125 12.74 3.12 -0.75
C VAL A 125 13.21 2.81 -2.18
N PRO A 126 14.52 2.69 -2.49
CA PRO A 126 14.96 2.30 -3.84
C PRO A 126 14.38 0.96 -4.30
N PHE A 127 14.28 -0.03 -3.39
CA PHE A 127 13.75 -1.36 -3.69
C PHE A 127 12.22 -1.32 -3.88
N LEU A 128 11.53 -0.48 -3.12
CA LEU A 128 10.11 -0.21 -3.34
C LEU A 128 9.88 0.42 -4.72
N ALA A 129 10.66 1.44 -5.08
CA ALA A 129 10.57 2.12 -6.37
C ALA A 129 10.86 1.17 -7.54
N PHE A 130 11.88 0.30 -7.41
CA PHE A 130 12.15 -0.75 -8.38
C PHE A 130 10.96 -1.68 -8.57
N SER A 131 10.34 -2.16 -7.47
CA SER A 131 9.14 -3.00 -7.53
C SER A 131 7.94 -2.29 -8.17
N MET A 132 7.71 -1.00 -7.85
CA MET A 132 6.60 -0.22 -8.41
C MET A 132 6.70 -0.06 -9.93
N ILE A 133 7.91 -0.04 -10.48
CA ILE A 133 8.15 0.08 -11.93
C ILE A 133 8.18 -1.31 -12.59
N GLY A 134 8.83 -2.28 -11.95
CA GLY A 134 9.03 -3.61 -12.51
C GLY A 134 7.77 -4.47 -12.49
N PHE A 135 6.94 -4.40 -11.44
CA PHE A 135 5.77 -5.26 -11.33
C PHE A 135 4.71 -5.00 -12.41
N PRO A 136 4.32 -3.74 -12.74
CA PRO A 136 3.38 -3.48 -13.83
C PRO A 136 3.90 -3.93 -15.19
N ARG A 137 5.22 -3.80 -15.44
CA ARG A 137 5.86 -4.27 -16.67
C ARG A 137 5.78 -5.79 -16.80
N MET A 138 6.13 -6.52 -15.74
CA MET A 138 6.04 -7.98 -15.72
C MET A 138 4.58 -8.45 -15.92
N MET A 139 3.61 -7.79 -15.27
CA MET A 139 2.18 -8.08 -15.47
C MET A 139 1.72 -7.83 -16.90
N SER A 140 2.16 -6.71 -17.50
CA SER A 140 1.83 -6.39 -18.90
C SER A 140 2.38 -7.42 -19.88
N GLU A 141 3.60 -7.93 -19.66
CA GLU A 141 4.20 -8.96 -20.50
C GLU A 141 3.45 -10.31 -20.40
N MET A 142 2.98 -10.66 -19.20
CA MET A 142 2.15 -11.86 -19.01
C MET A 142 0.77 -11.72 -19.64
N MET A 143 0.17 -10.53 -19.59
CA MET A 143 -1.16 -10.27 -20.17
C MET A 143 -1.16 -10.25 -21.69
N THR A 144 -0.05 -9.88 -22.33
CA THR A 144 0.07 -9.86 -23.80
C THR A 144 0.43 -11.22 -24.40
N GLY A 145 0.50 -12.28 -23.58
CA GLY A 145 0.77 -13.64 -24.03
C GLY A 145 2.24 -13.90 -24.39
N GLY A 146 3.16 -13.05 -23.94
CA GLY A 146 4.60 -13.29 -24.10
C GLY A 146 5.12 -14.41 -23.18
N ASP A 147 6.24 -15.01 -23.56
CA ASP A 147 6.95 -15.95 -22.67
C ASP A 147 7.32 -15.26 -21.35
N PRO A 148 7.12 -15.90 -20.19
CA PRO A 148 7.46 -15.31 -18.90
C PRO A 148 8.93 -14.92 -18.82
N ASN A 149 9.21 -13.64 -18.58
CA ASN A 149 10.57 -13.15 -18.40
C ASN A 149 11.14 -13.58 -17.04
N MET A 150 11.72 -14.77 -16.99
CA MET A 150 12.29 -15.36 -15.77
C MET A 150 13.37 -14.48 -15.12
N THR A 151 14.16 -13.76 -15.92
CA THR A 151 15.16 -12.81 -15.41
C THR A 151 14.52 -11.70 -14.61
N MET A 152 13.45 -11.11 -15.14
CA MET A 152 12.71 -10.04 -14.48
C MET A 152 11.97 -10.54 -13.23
N PHE A 153 11.41 -11.75 -13.30
CA PHE A 153 10.81 -12.43 -12.14
C PHE A 153 11.83 -12.58 -11.00
N PHE A 154 12.99 -13.19 -11.26
CA PHE A 154 14.02 -13.37 -10.23
C PHE A 154 14.58 -12.03 -9.73
N ALA A 155 14.74 -11.04 -10.60
CA ALA A 155 15.15 -9.69 -10.19
C ALA A 155 14.14 -9.07 -9.21
N LEU A 156 12.85 -9.14 -9.50
CA LEU A 156 11.79 -8.68 -8.60
C LEU A 156 11.73 -9.48 -7.30
N PHE A 157 11.92 -10.80 -7.37
CA PHE A 157 11.95 -11.68 -6.22
C PHE A 157 13.10 -11.33 -5.27
N PHE A 158 14.34 -11.27 -5.75
CA PHE A 158 15.49 -10.92 -4.91
C PHE A 158 15.42 -9.48 -4.40
N ASN A 159 14.92 -8.55 -5.23
CA ASN A 159 14.63 -7.18 -4.79
C ASN A 159 13.62 -7.17 -3.62
N ASN A 160 12.59 -8.01 -3.67
CA ASN A 160 11.62 -8.14 -2.57
C ASN A 160 12.25 -8.74 -1.30
N VAL A 161 13.10 -9.77 -1.42
CA VAL A 161 13.83 -10.34 -0.27
C VAL A 161 14.70 -9.27 0.41
N ILE A 162 15.44 -8.49 -0.37
CA ILE A 162 16.27 -7.39 0.17
C ILE A 162 15.38 -6.32 0.80
N TYR A 163 14.28 -5.95 0.14
CA TYR A 163 13.31 -5.00 0.68
C TYR A 163 12.78 -5.44 2.06
N VAL A 164 12.36 -6.69 2.20
CA VAL A 164 11.87 -7.26 3.48
C VAL A 164 12.98 -7.26 4.54
N ALA A 165 14.20 -7.63 4.17
CA ALA A 165 15.34 -7.57 5.08
C ALA A 165 15.62 -6.14 5.57
N LEU A 166 15.57 -5.15 4.69
CA LEU A 166 15.76 -3.74 5.03
C LEU A 166 14.61 -3.19 5.88
N LEU A 167 13.37 -3.62 5.64
CA LEU A 167 12.25 -3.32 6.52
C LEU A 167 12.45 -3.91 7.92
N ALA A 168 12.90 -5.16 8.02
CA ALA A 168 13.19 -5.78 9.31
C ALA A 168 14.29 -5.03 10.07
N VAL A 169 15.38 -4.65 9.38
CA VAL A 169 16.42 -3.80 9.96
C VAL A 169 15.83 -2.46 10.42
N LEU A 170 15.01 -1.80 9.61
CA LEU A 170 14.37 -0.56 9.97
C LEU A 170 13.46 -0.71 11.20
N ILE A 171 12.68 -1.78 11.30
CA ILE A 171 11.85 -2.09 12.47
C ILE A 171 12.73 -2.23 13.71
N VAL A 172 13.84 -2.97 13.63
CA VAL A 172 14.81 -3.08 14.74
C VAL A 172 15.37 -1.71 15.15
N LEU A 173 15.67 -0.84 14.17
CA LEU A 173 16.07 0.53 14.44
C LEU A 173 14.95 1.32 15.14
N LEU A 174 13.68 1.09 14.83
CA LEU A 174 12.56 1.81 15.44
C LEU A 174 12.17 1.29 16.83
N VAL A 175 12.37 -0.01 17.12
CA VAL A 175 12.08 -0.62 18.43
C VAL A 175 13.09 -0.18 19.51
N GLY A 176 14.35 0.02 19.15
CA GLY A 176 15.42 0.22 20.13
C GLY A 176 15.22 1.39 21.09
N ALA A 177 15.92 1.34 22.23
CA ALA A 177 15.76 2.32 23.31
C ALA A 177 16.02 3.77 22.85
N SER A 178 15.24 4.69 23.43
CA SER A 178 15.40 6.14 23.26
C SER A 178 16.70 6.64 23.89
N THR A 179 17.31 7.66 23.29
CA THR A 179 18.49 8.29 23.89
C THR A 179 18.09 9.12 25.10
N VAL A 180 18.72 8.88 26.25
CA VAL A 180 18.47 9.66 27.48
C VAL A 180 19.10 11.05 27.35
N GLY A 181 18.35 12.08 27.71
CA GLY A 181 18.81 13.48 27.65
C GLY A 181 18.80 14.08 26.24
N PRO A 182 19.34 15.31 26.08
CA PRO A 182 19.42 15.99 24.79
C PRO A 182 20.32 15.23 23.79
N ASN A 183 19.93 15.22 22.52
CA ASN A 183 20.76 14.69 21.44
C ASN A 183 20.89 15.72 20.30
N ARG A 184 21.56 15.36 19.20
CA ARG A 184 21.81 16.28 18.06
C ARG A 184 20.54 16.82 17.39
N PHE A 185 19.37 16.27 17.70
CA PHE A 185 18.07 16.64 17.15
C PHE A 185 17.16 17.35 18.18
N GLY A 186 17.69 17.69 19.37
CA GLY A 186 16.99 18.45 20.41
C GLY A 186 16.70 17.66 21.69
N SER A 187 16.02 18.33 22.63
CA SER A 187 15.39 17.69 23.79
C SER A 187 14.06 17.04 23.38
N LEU A 188 13.54 16.17 24.24
CA LEU A 188 12.24 15.51 24.01
C LEU A 188 11.04 16.49 24.09
N ASP A 189 11.25 17.70 24.63
CA ASP A 189 10.20 18.65 25.00
C ASP A 189 10.10 19.90 24.09
N SER A 190 10.67 19.90 22.88
CA SER A 190 10.62 21.06 21.97
C SER A 190 9.43 21.07 21.01
#